data_AF-A0A972HVZ4-F1
#
_entry.id   AF-A0A972HVZ4-F1
#
_cell.length_a   1.000
_cell.length_b   1.000
_cell.length_c   1.000
_cell.angle_alpha   90.00
_cell.angle_beta   90.00
_cell.angle_gamma   90.00
#
_symmetry.space_group_name_H-M   'P 1'
#
loop_
_entity.id
_entity.type
_entity.pdbx_description
1 polymer ?
#
loop_
_entity_poly.entity_id
_entity_poly.type
_entity_poly.pdbx_seq_one_letter_code
_entity_poly.pdbx_strand_id
1 'polypeptide(L)'
;MLERILFDPECITYSQMNLIFNIRMYYRRLTTWTWAYIISRYFGVGSPQDVFSLLYLETLDIGDMLRMIFGREFSESYSRIAGQYPIALRNLIDAQIRGDIDAIDLYIERLYNNVDRRASYIESINPYWTAEEYRELFYTYNMYILELINSIILQDYSRLVETFDQLKDHTNRMGDVFAEGVYSFIHSGIPTDYESAEDVQCITYEQMNEVYNIRMLWFELDTWIRNYFLSAFLGIGIEFDILERLRRVMDDFIGAIGKIYGDEYADESREALYEYFELLKAYINAQIRGDVEELNRLVPLLYENAERRAGLIARINTILDESEWRDRFNIEIRYTIEEAVSFISGNYAESVRIYERKA
;
A
#
# COMPACT_ATOMS: atom_id res chain seq x y z
N MET A 1 11.99 20.26 25.00
CA MET A 1 11.17 19.72 23.90
C MET A 1 10.47 20.89 23.27
N LEU A 2 10.54 21.03 21.94
CA LEU A 2 9.84 22.10 21.22
C LEU A 2 8.43 21.62 20.86
N GLU A 3 7.46 22.51 20.88
CA GLU A 3 6.08 22.21 20.49
C GLU A 3 6.02 21.93 18.98
N ARG A 4 5.39 20.81 18.59
CA ARG A 4 5.22 20.44 17.17
C ARG A 4 4.24 21.39 16.51
N ILE A 5 4.55 21.84 15.29
CA ILE A 5 3.58 22.53 14.44
C ILE A 5 2.67 21.44 13.86
N LEU A 6 1.49 21.30 14.46
CA LEU A 6 0.47 20.39 13.98
C LEU A 6 -0.16 20.93 12.69
N PHE A 7 -0.58 20.04 11.80
CA PHE A 7 -1.37 20.45 10.66
C PHE A 7 -2.74 20.97 11.13
N ASP A 8 -3.18 22.11 10.59
CA ASP A 8 -4.53 22.59 10.80
C ASP A 8 -5.50 21.69 10.03
N PRO A 9 -6.39 20.92 10.71
CA PRO A 9 -7.31 20.02 10.03
C PRO A 9 -8.30 20.75 9.12
N GLU A 10 -8.53 22.04 9.30
CA GLU A 10 -9.41 22.83 8.44
C GLU A 10 -8.67 23.45 7.24
N CYS A 11 -7.33 23.44 7.25
CA CYS A 11 -6.51 24.06 6.20
C CYS A 11 -5.20 23.31 5.95
N ILE A 12 -5.28 22.25 5.15
CA ILE A 12 -4.15 21.53 4.57
C ILE A 12 -3.80 22.14 3.22
N THR A 13 -2.62 22.76 3.13
CA THR A 13 -2.08 23.30 1.88
C THR A 13 -1.68 22.18 0.92
N TYR A 14 -1.58 22.49 -0.38
CA TYR A 14 -1.12 21.54 -1.40
C TYR A 14 0.25 20.90 -1.09
N SER A 15 1.18 21.69 -0.54
CA SER A 15 2.51 21.21 -0.14
C SER A 15 2.46 20.24 1.04
N GLN A 16 1.61 20.51 2.04
CA GLN A 16 1.40 19.60 3.18
C GLN A 16 0.72 18.30 2.71
N MET A 17 -0.31 18.39 1.87
CA MET A 17 -0.96 17.20 1.28
C MET A 17 0.05 16.31 0.54
N ASN A 18 0.93 16.88 -0.29
CA ASN A 18 1.92 16.09 -1.03
C ASN A 18 2.97 15.47 -0.10
N LEU A 19 3.39 16.18 0.95
CA LEU A 19 4.30 15.63 1.96
C LEU A 19 3.66 14.42 2.67
N ILE A 20 2.42 14.57 3.14
CA ILE A 20 1.63 13.50 3.76
C ILE A 20 1.49 12.32 2.80
N PHE A 21 1.07 12.57 1.55
CA PHE A 21 0.88 11.54 0.55
C PHE A 21 2.16 10.72 0.31
N ASN A 22 3.30 11.38 0.08
CA ASN A 22 4.56 10.69 -0.22
C ASN A 22 5.01 9.79 0.94
N ILE A 23 4.84 10.24 2.18
CA ILE A 23 5.24 9.48 3.36
C ILE A 23 4.26 8.34 3.64
N ARG A 24 2.94 8.57 3.49
CA ARG A 24 1.94 7.47 3.54
C ARG A 24 2.24 6.41 2.48
N MET A 25 2.60 6.81 1.26
CA MET A 25 2.97 5.89 0.18
C MET A 25 4.19 5.04 0.52
N TYR A 26 5.18 5.60 1.21
CA TYR A 26 6.31 4.82 1.72
C TYR A 26 5.85 3.69 2.64
N TYR A 27 5.07 4.00 3.69
CA TYR A 27 4.60 2.98 4.63
C TYR A 27 3.67 1.97 3.98
N ARG A 28 2.90 2.43 2.98
CA ARG A 28 2.05 1.56 2.17
C ARG A 28 2.87 0.53 1.38
N ARG A 29 3.88 0.96 0.64
CA ARG A 29 4.76 0.06 -0.13
C ARG A 29 5.50 -0.91 0.79
N LEU A 30 6.07 -0.41 1.89
CA LEU A 30 6.71 -1.25 2.91
C LEU A 30 5.78 -2.36 3.40
N THR A 31 4.52 -2.02 3.67
CA THR A 31 3.50 -2.97 4.13
C THR A 31 3.11 -3.97 3.05
N THR A 32 2.93 -3.53 1.81
CA THR A 32 2.64 -4.41 0.67
C THR A 32 3.74 -5.43 0.44
N TRP A 33 5.01 -5.03 0.48
CA TRP A 33 6.12 -5.97 0.32
C TRP A 33 6.31 -6.87 1.54
N THR A 34 6.03 -6.37 2.74
CA THR A 34 6.00 -7.19 3.96
C THR A 34 4.93 -8.29 3.85
N TRP A 35 3.72 -7.91 3.43
CA TRP A 35 2.61 -8.81 3.20
C TRP A 35 2.93 -9.87 2.13
N ALA A 36 3.41 -9.43 0.97
CA ALA A 36 3.81 -10.32 -0.12
C ALA A 36 4.89 -11.32 0.33
N TYR A 37 5.84 -10.88 1.15
CA TYR A 37 6.88 -11.73 1.71
C TYR A 37 6.31 -12.80 2.65
N ILE A 38 5.42 -12.40 3.57
CA ILE A 38 4.74 -13.30 4.50
C ILE A 38 3.96 -14.37 3.72
N ILE A 39 3.13 -13.95 2.75
CA ILE A 39 2.35 -14.87 1.90
C ILE A 39 3.26 -15.85 1.16
N SER A 40 4.33 -15.35 0.54
CA SER A 40 5.28 -16.19 -0.20
C SER A 40 5.94 -17.24 0.69
N ARG A 41 6.28 -16.89 1.93
CA ARG A 41 6.92 -17.79 2.90
C ARG A 41 5.97 -18.84 3.47
N TYR A 42 4.77 -18.45 3.91
CA TYR A 42 3.84 -19.35 4.59
C TYR A 42 3.07 -20.27 3.64
N PHE A 43 2.71 -19.79 2.45
CA PHE A 43 2.02 -20.60 1.45
C PHE A 43 2.96 -21.28 0.46
N GLY A 44 4.27 -21.01 0.52
CA GLY A 44 5.27 -21.63 -0.35
C GLY A 44 5.10 -21.28 -1.83
N VAL A 45 4.64 -20.05 -2.12
CA VAL A 45 4.33 -19.57 -3.47
C VAL A 45 5.23 -18.44 -3.91
N GLY A 46 5.42 -18.28 -5.22
CA GLY A 46 6.19 -17.17 -5.76
C GLY A 46 7.70 -17.32 -5.50
N SER A 47 8.38 -16.18 -5.43
CA SER A 47 9.82 -16.11 -5.11
C SER A 47 10.04 -15.31 -3.83
N PRO A 48 10.19 -15.98 -2.66
CA PRO A 48 10.43 -15.28 -1.41
C PRO A 48 11.70 -14.42 -1.45
N GLN A 49 12.71 -14.82 -2.23
CA GLN A 49 13.97 -14.09 -2.32
C GLN A 49 13.84 -12.79 -3.11
N ASP A 50 13.10 -12.80 -4.23
CA ASP A 50 12.88 -11.59 -5.03
C ASP A 50 12.00 -10.60 -4.25
N VAL A 51 10.94 -11.10 -3.60
CA VAL A 51 10.08 -10.27 -2.75
C VAL A 51 10.84 -9.72 -1.53
N PHE A 52 11.70 -10.53 -0.89
CA PHE A 52 12.55 -10.05 0.20
C PHE A 52 13.49 -8.93 -0.25
N SER A 53 14.02 -9.02 -1.47
CA SER A 53 14.93 -8.01 -2.00
C SER A 53 14.22 -6.67 -2.16
N LEU A 54 12.97 -6.67 -2.64
CA LEU A 54 12.13 -5.47 -2.72
C LEU A 54 11.78 -4.93 -1.33
N LEU A 55 11.31 -5.79 -0.41
CA LEU A 55 11.06 -5.39 0.98
C LEU A 55 12.29 -4.75 1.63
N TYR A 56 13.47 -5.33 1.39
CA TYR A 56 14.72 -4.80 1.92
C TYR A 56 15.04 -3.43 1.33
N LEU A 57 14.94 -3.25 0.02
CA LEU A 57 15.16 -1.97 -0.67
C LEU A 57 14.21 -0.88 -0.15
N GLU A 58 12.92 -1.18 -0.07
CA GLU A 58 11.89 -0.26 0.43
C GLU A 58 12.18 0.15 1.88
N THR A 59 12.72 -0.75 2.69
CA THR A 59 13.14 -0.41 4.04
C THR A 59 14.28 0.61 4.06
N LEU A 60 15.18 0.60 3.06
CA LEU A 60 16.29 1.56 2.96
C LEU A 60 15.83 2.93 2.44
N ASP A 61 14.81 2.96 1.58
CA ASP A 61 14.37 4.16 0.84
C ASP A 61 13.91 5.32 1.75
N ILE A 62 13.47 5.05 2.98
CA ILE A 62 13.13 6.13 3.93
C ILE A 62 14.32 7.03 4.26
N GLY A 63 15.53 6.47 4.32
CA GLY A 63 16.72 7.28 4.54
C GLY A 63 17.00 8.17 3.34
N ASP A 64 16.82 7.67 2.12
CA ASP A 64 17.03 8.44 0.89
C ASP A 64 15.97 9.53 0.69
N MET A 65 14.71 9.23 1.00
CA MET A 65 13.60 10.20 1.00
C MET A 65 13.94 11.45 1.85
N LEU A 66 14.61 11.24 2.98
CA LEU A 66 14.90 12.27 3.97
C LEU A 66 16.30 12.86 3.86
N ARG A 67 17.12 12.35 2.93
CA ARG A 67 18.51 12.78 2.73
C ARG A 67 18.64 14.25 2.40
N MET A 68 17.70 14.82 1.65
CA MET A 68 17.72 16.24 1.30
C MET A 68 17.44 17.15 2.51
N ILE A 69 16.79 16.63 3.56
CA ILE A 69 16.37 17.40 4.74
C ILE A 69 17.42 17.28 5.85
N PHE A 70 17.85 16.07 6.18
CA PHE A 70 18.75 15.80 7.32
C PHE A 70 20.18 15.45 6.92
N GLY A 71 20.47 15.41 5.61
CA GLY A 71 21.81 15.13 5.09
C GLY A 71 22.14 13.65 4.93
N ARG A 72 23.33 13.41 4.37
CA ARG A 72 23.82 12.06 3.99
C ARG A 72 24.09 11.17 5.21
N GLU A 73 24.75 11.69 6.24
CA GLU A 73 25.08 10.89 7.43
C GLU A 73 23.82 10.37 8.12
N PHE A 74 22.78 11.21 8.22
CA PHE A 74 21.48 10.80 8.72
C PHE A 74 20.91 9.63 7.93
N SER A 75 20.82 9.84 6.61
CA SER A 75 20.25 8.91 5.64
C SER A 75 20.91 7.53 5.73
N GLU A 76 22.25 7.47 5.64
CA GLU A 76 23.02 6.22 5.69
C GLU A 76 22.85 5.48 7.03
N SER A 77 22.86 6.22 8.14
CA SER A 77 22.67 5.63 9.47
C SER A 77 21.24 5.14 9.70
N TYR A 78 20.23 5.88 9.24
CA TYR A 78 18.83 5.46 9.37
C TYR A 78 18.54 4.24 8.52
N SER A 79 18.93 4.24 7.24
CA SER A 79 18.76 3.08 6.34
C SER A 79 19.43 1.83 6.90
N ARG A 80 20.62 1.96 7.51
CA ARG A 80 21.30 0.82 8.16
C ARG A 80 20.52 0.26 9.35
N ILE A 81 19.93 1.11 10.20
CA ILE A 81 19.12 0.67 11.34
C ILE A 81 17.81 0.05 10.83
N ALA A 82 17.11 0.74 9.92
CA ALA A 82 15.87 0.28 9.33
C ALA A 82 16.06 -1.09 8.64
N GLY A 83 17.12 -1.27 7.85
CA GLY A 83 17.41 -2.52 7.13
C GLY A 83 17.59 -3.77 8.01
N GLN A 84 17.77 -3.62 9.33
CA GLN A 84 17.75 -4.77 10.25
C GLN A 84 16.34 -5.34 10.47
N TYR A 85 15.28 -4.54 10.28
CA TYR A 85 13.89 -4.95 10.44
C TYR A 85 13.51 -6.14 9.53
N PRO A 86 13.62 -6.04 8.18
CA PRO A 86 13.23 -7.14 7.30
C PRO A 86 14.08 -8.39 7.54
N ILE A 87 15.36 -8.25 7.91
CA ILE A 87 16.23 -9.38 8.26
C ILE A 87 15.71 -10.10 9.51
N ALA A 88 15.34 -9.37 10.56
CA ALA A 88 14.76 -9.94 11.77
C ALA A 88 13.42 -10.63 11.47
N LEU A 89 12.56 -10.00 10.67
CA LEU A 89 11.28 -10.59 10.25
C LEU A 89 11.47 -11.90 9.46
N ARG A 90 12.39 -11.94 8.49
CA ARG A 90 12.72 -13.18 7.76
C ARG A 90 13.12 -14.30 8.70
N ASN A 91 14.02 -13.99 9.63
CA ASN A 91 14.56 -14.98 10.54
C ASN A 91 13.51 -15.47 11.55
N LEU A 92 12.60 -14.58 11.99
CA LEU A 92 11.44 -14.94 12.77
C LEU A 92 10.56 -15.94 11.99
N ILE A 93 10.20 -15.64 10.75
CA ILE A 93 9.37 -16.52 9.92
C ILE A 93 10.08 -17.86 9.66
N ASP A 94 11.41 -17.85 9.42
CA ASP A 94 12.21 -19.09 9.35
C ASP A 94 12.12 -19.94 10.63
N ALA A 95 12.19 -19.31 11.80
CA ALA A 95 12.09 -19.99 13.08
C ALA A 95 10.67 -20.54 13.33
N GLN A 96 9.64 -19.75 13.01
CA GLN A 96 8.22 -20.16 13.09
C GLN A 96 7.95 -21.39 12.23
N ILE A 97 8.40 -21.41 10.97
CA ILE A 97 8.23 -22.55 10.06
C ILE A 97 8.95 -23.81 10.57
N ARG A 98 10.09 -23.66 11.27
CA ARG A 98 10.84 -24.79 11.86
C ARG A 98 10.32 -25.22 13.23
N GLY A 99 9.43 -24.45 13.86
CA GLY A 99 9.00 -24.66 15.24
C GLY A 99 10.12 -24.46 16.27
N ASP A 100 11.11 -23.62 15.97
CA ASP A 100 12.25 -23.33 16.86
C ASP A 100 11.90 -22.20 17.84
N ILE A 101 11.37 -22.57 19.01
CA ILE A 101 10.85 -21.61 20.01
C ILE A 101 11.93 -20.66 20.51
N ASP A 102 13.14 -21.16 20.80
CA ASP A 102 14.24 -20.32 21.28
C ASP A 102 14.63 -19.28 20.22
N ALA A 103 14.63 -19.66 18.94
CA ALA A 103 14.88 -18.72 17.85
C ALA A 103 13.71 -17.74 17.63
N ILE A 104 12.46 -18.17 17.80
CA ILE A 104 11.28 -17.28 17.72
C ILE A 104 11.41 -16.16 18.75
N ASP A 105 11.64 -16.50 20.02
CA ASP A 105 11.78 -15.53 21.11
C ASP A 105 12.94 -14.56 20.84
N LEU A 106 14.09 -15.08 20.38
CA LEU A 106 15.24 -14.27 19.99
C LEU A 106 14.91 -13.26 18.87
N TYR A 107 14.20 -13.68 17.83
CA TYR A 107 13.92 -12.79 16.70
C TYR A 107 12.78 -11.81 16.98
N ILE A 108 11.84 -12.15 17.87
CA ILE A 108 10.88 -11.21 18.43
C ILE A 108 11.63 -10.11 19.22
N GLU A 109 12.54 -10.49 20.12
CA GLU A 109 13.37 -9.52 20.86
C GLU A 109 14.14 -8.59 19.89
N ARG A 110 14.70 -9.13 18.81
CA ARG A 110 15.41 -8.33 17.79
C ARG A 110 14.50 -7.36 17.05
N LEU A 111 13.25 -7.71 16.78
CA LEU A 111 12.27 -6.79 16.17
C LEU A 111 11.97 -5.62 17.11
N TYR A 112 11.76 -5.88 18.41
CA TYR A 112 11.51 -4.83 19.40
C TYR A 112 12.75 -3.97 19.66
N ASN A 113 13.95 -4.57 19.73
CA ASN A 113 15.21 -3.82 19.81
C ASN A 113 15.44 -2.92 18.59
N ASN A 114 15.06 -3.37 17.39
CA ASN A 114 15.11 -2.55 16.20
C ASN A 114 14.25 -1.29 16.35
N VAL A 115 13.04 -1.42 16.88
CA VAL A 115 12.15 -0.29 17.15
C VAL A 115 12.77 0.69 18.14
N ASP A 116 13.29 0.21 19.27
CA ASP A 116 13.92 1.09 20.27
C ASP A 116 15.08 1.90 19.69
N ARG A 117 15.90 1.24 18.85
CA ARG A 117 17.03 1.88 18.16
C ARG A 117 16.55 2.90 17.14
N ARG A 118 15.50 2.59 16.37
CA ARG A 118 14.91 3.53 15.40
C ARG A 118 14.33 4.74 16.10
N ALA A 119 13.52 4.54 17.13
CA ALA A 119 12.87 5.61 17.86
C ALA A 119 13.88 6.57 18.52
N SER A 120 14.90 6.01 19.19
CA SER A 120 15.97 6.81 19.80
C SER A 120 16.78 7.59 18.75
N TYR A 121 17.03 6.98 17.58
CA TYR A 121 17.79 7.63 16.52
C TYR A 121 17.00 8.77 15.87
N ILE A 122 15.71 8.57 15.57
CA ILE A 122 14.83 9.59 14.99
C ILE A 122 14.71 10.82 15.91
N GLU A 123 14.56 10.62 17.23
CA GLU A 123 14.53 11.71 18.22
C GLU A 123 15.83 12.52 18.25
N SER A 124 16.97 11.86 18.08
CA SER A 124 18.27 12.56 18.08
C SER A 124 18.46 13.52 16.91
N ILE A 125 17.63 13.42 15.87
CA ILE A 125 17.77 14.15 14.61
C ILE A 125 16.77 15.28 14.49
N ASN A 126 15.54 15.04 14.93
CA ASN A 126 14.46 15.99 14.82
C ASN A 126 13.85 16.25 16.21
N PRO A 127 14.00 17.48 16.76
CA PRO A 127 13.50 17.81 18.10
C PRO A 127 11.97 17.77 18.22
N TYR A 128 11.25 17.61 17.10
CA TYR A 128 9.80 17.45 17.03
C TYR A 128 9.34 15.99 16.99
N TRP A 129 10.27 15.02 16.95
CA TRP A 129 10.00 13.60 17.03
C TRP A 129 10.46 13.06 18.38
N THR A 130 9.59 12.37 19.12
CA THR A 130 9.95 11.78 20.42
C THR A 130 10.17 10.28 20.30
N ALA A 131 11.12 9.75 21.04
CA ALA A 131 11.37 8.30 21.03
C ALA A 131 10.17 7.52 21.59
N GLU A 132 9.36 8.12 22.46
CA GLU A 132 8.13 7.53 23.00
C GLU A 132 7.08 7.29 21.90
N GLU A 133 6.69 8.34 21.17
CA GLU A 133 5.66 8.25 20.13
C GLU A 133 6.08 7.29 19.00
N TYR A 134 7.33 7.37 18.55
CA TYR A 134 7.84 6.47 17.50
C TYR A 134 7.93 5.02 17.95
N ARG A 135 8.24 4.78 19.23
CA ARG A 135 8.23 3.42 19.78
C ARG A 135 6.82 2.85 19.75
N GLU A 136 5.82 3.61 20.19
CA GLU A 136 4.42 3.17 20.14
C GLU A 136 3.94 2.86 18.72
N LEU A 137 4.25 3.74 17.76
CA LEU A 137 3.90 3.56 16.35
C LEU A 137 4.53 2.27 15.78
N PHE A 138 5.83 2.06 15.98
CA PHE A 138 6.49 0.89 15.42
C PHE A 138 6.16 -0.41 16.19
N TYR A 139 5.93 -0.36 17.50
CA TYR A 139 5.44 -1.52 18.26
C TYR A 139 4.06 -1.96 17.80
N THR A 140 3.17 -1.01 17.56
CA THR A 140 1.81 -1.28 17.05
C THR A 140 1.87 -1.87 15.64
N TYR A 141 2.77 -1.35 14.78
CA TYR A 141 3.03 -1.94 13.46
C TYR A 141 3.49 -3.40 13.57
N ASN A 142 4.51 -3.69 14.40
CA ASN A 142 4.98 -5.05 14.62
C ASN A 142 3.88 -5.97 15.15
N MET A 143 3.05 -5.48 16.09
CA MET A 143 1.92 -6.24 16.64
C MET A 143 0.94 -6.65 15.53
N TYR A 144 0.56 -5.73 14.64
CA TYR A 144 -0.30 -6.08 13.50
C TYR A 144 0.36 -7.08 12.53
N ILE A 145 1.65 -6.94 12.26
CA ILE A 145 2.38 -7.91 11.42
C ILE A 145 2.39 -9.31 12.06
N LEU A 146 2.60 -9.40 13.38
CA LEU A 146 2.53 -10.66 14.11
C LEU A 146 1.11 -11.25 14.11
N GLU A 147 0.08 -10.41 14.24
CA GLU A 147 -1.32 -10.83 14.18
C GLU A 147 -1.71 -11.34 12.79
N LEU A 148 -1.22 -10.73 11.71
CA LEU A 148 -1.39 -11.23 10.34
C LEU A 148 -0.76 -12.62 10.20
N ILE A 149 0.46 -12.81 10.70
CA ILE A 149 1.15 -14.11 10.70
C ILE A 149 0.36 -15.14 11.51
N ASN A 150 -0.10 -14.79 12.71
CA ASN A 150 -0.91 -15.68 13.55
C ASN A 150 -2.21 -16.08 12.86
N SER A 151 -2.89 -15.13 12.21
CA SER A 151 -4.13 -15.38 11.48
C SER A 151 -3.91 -16.34 10.31
N ILE A 152 -2.77 -16.26 9.60
CA ILE A 152 -2.39 -17.25 8.57
C ILE A 152 -2.15 -18.63 9.19
N ILE A 153 -1.38 -18.71 10.27
CA ILE A 153 -1.05 -19.98 10.94
C ILE A 153 -2.33 -20.67 11.45
N LEU A 154 -3.26 -19.90 12.02
CA LEU A 154 -4.53 -20.39 12.56
C LEU A 154 -5.62 -20.57 11.50
N GLN A 155 -5.36 -20.14 10.26
CA GLN A 155 -6.35 -20.10 9.16
C GLN A 155 -7.59 -19.25 9.50
N ASP A 156 -7.42 -18.22 10.33
CA ASP A 156 -8.47 -17.24 10.64
C ASP A 156 -8.44 -16.11 9.62
N TYR A 157 -9.00 -16.40 8.45
CA TYR A 157 -8.94 -15.50 7.30
C TYR A 157 -9.83 -14.26 7.41
N SER A 158 -10.94 -14.33 8.15
CA SER A 158 -11.73 -13.14 8.44
C SER A 158 -10.94 -12.19 9.34
N ARG A 159 -10.24 -12.71 10.36
CA ARG A 159 -9.33 -11.93 11.21
C ARG A 159 -8.15 -11.36 10.41
N LEU A 160 -7.64 -12.11 9.44
CA LEU A 160 -6.56 -11.69 8.56
C LEU A 160 -6.92 -10.41 7.78
N VAL A 161 -8.10 -10.37 7.16
CA VAL A 161 -8.60 -9.20 6.41
C VAL A 161 -8.85 -8.01 7.35
N GLU A 162 -9.47 -8.24 8.52
CA GLU A 162 -9.70 -7.20 9.51
C GLU A 162 -8.38 -6.57 10.00
N THR A 163 -7.40 -7.40 10.33
CA THR A 163 -6.08 -6.96 10.80
C THR A 163 -5.34 -6.17 9.72
N PHE A 164 -5.49 -6.55 8.44
CA PHE A 164 -4.90 -5.80 7.34
C PHE A 164 -5.51 -4.40 7.20
N ASP A 165 -6.83 -4.27 7.38
CA ASP A 165 -7.51 -2.97 7.37
C ASP A 165 -7.04 -2.08 8.54
N GLN A 166 -6.89 -2.65 9.74
CA GLN A 166 -6.35 -1.93 10.91
C GLN A 166 -4.88 -1.50 10.70
N LEU A 167 -4.07 -2.39 10.12
CA LEU A 167 -2.68 -2.09 9.77
C LEU A 167 -2.60 -0.96 8.75
N LYS A 168 -3.45 -0.97 7.74
CA LYS A 168 -3.54 0.10 6.74
C LYS A 168 -3.78 1.45 7.42
N ASP A 169 -4.82 1.56 8.25
CA ASP A 169 -5.16 2.83 8.92
C ASP A 169 -4.04 3.27 9.87
N HIS A 170 -3.39 2.32 10.55
CA HIS A 170 -2.21 2.60 11.36
C HIS A 170 -1.03 3.13 10.54
N THR A 171 -0.76 2.56 9.37
CA THR A 171 0.31 3.04 8.48
C THR A 171 0.04 4.44 7.93
N ASN A 172 -1.22 4.82 7.72
CA ASN A 172 -1.59 6.20 7.40
C ASN A 172 -1.23 7.15 8.55
N ARG A 173 -1.58 6.79 9.79
CA ARG A 173 -1.21 7.56 10.98
C ARG A 173 0.31 7.69 11.15
N MET A 174 1.05 6.61 10.89
CA MET A 174 2.52 6.66 10.89
C MET A 174 3.04 7.66 9.86
N GLY A 175 2.42 7.70 8.68
CA GLY A 175 2.74 8.67 7.64
C GLY A 175 2.48 10.11 8.07
N ASP A 176 1.34 10.37 8.71
CA ASP A 176 0.93 11.70 9.15
C ASP A 176 1.86 12.26 10.22
N VAL A 177 2.12 11.48 11.28
CA VAL A 177 3.03 11.87 12.38
C VAL A 177 4.44 12.17 11.85
N PHE A 178 4.90 11.36 10.90
CA PHE A 178 6.20 11.56 10.28
C PHE A 178 6.21 12.83 9.42
N ALA A 179 5.16 13.07 8.64
CA ALA A 179 5.00 14.28 7.84
C ALA A 179 4.96 15.55 8.71
N GLU A 180 4.21 15.56 9.81
CA GLU A 180 4.12 16.69 10.73
C GLU A 180 5.47 17.08 11.33
N GLY A 181 6.26 16.10 11.76
CA GLY A 181 7.57 16.43 12.32
C GLY A 181 8.60 16.81 11.25
N VAL A 182 8.54 16.26 10.03
CA VAL A 182 9.32 16.82 8.89
C VAL A 182 8.93 18.27 8.67
N TYR A 183 7.62 18.54 8.59
CA TYR A 183 7.08 19.87 8.36
C TYR A 183 7.51 20.85 9.46
N SER A 184 7.39 20.45 10.73
CA SER A 184 7.85 21.24 11.87
C SER A 184 9.34 21.55 11.80
N PHE A 185 10.17 20.57 11.40
CA PHE A 185 11.61 20.78 11.28
C PHE A 185 11.96 21.82 10.21
N ILE A 186 11.40 21.70 9.01
CA ILE A 186 11.73 22.61 7.91
C ILE A 186 11.14 24.03 8.09
N HIS A 187 10.06 24.17 8.87
CA HIS A 187 9.48 25.48 9.22
C HIS A 187 10.02 26.04 10.54
N SER A 188 10.82 25.27 11.29
CA SER A 188 11.41 25.74 12.53
C SER A 188 12.28 26.98 12.27
N GLY A 189 12.03 28.06 13.03
CA GLY A 189 12.73 29.34 12.86
C GLY A 189 12.09 30.32 11.88
N ILE A 190 11.00 29.94 11.20
CA ILE A 190 10.12 30.88 10.49
C ILE A 190 8.89 31.12 11.38
N PRO A 191 8.56 32.37 11.77
CA PRO A 191 7.27 32.66 12.38
C PRO A 191 6.18 32.28 11.38
N THR A 192 5.43 31.21 11.65
CA THR A 192 4.29 30.80 10.82
C THR A 192 3.12 31.72 11.10
N ASP A 193 3.18 32.96 10.61
CA ASP A 193 2.06 33.90 10.63
C ASP A 193 1.16 33.64 9.40
N TYR A 194 0.55 32.45 9.35
CA TYR A 194 -0.42 32.10 8.31
C TYR A 194 -1.68 32.97 8.38
N GLU A 195 -1.95 33.64 9.53
CA GLU A 195 -3.04 34.60 9.67
C GLU A 195 -2.85 35.84 8.77
N SER A 196 -1.62 36.13 8.34
CA SER A 196 -1.29 37.29 7.50
C SER A 196 -1.34 37.03 5.99
N ALA A 197 -1.45 35.76 5.56
CA ALA A 197 -1.52 35.39 4.16
C ALA A 197 -3.00 35.28 3.72
N GLU A 198 -3.60 36.42 3.39
CA GLU A 198 -4.87 36.43 2.65
C GLU A 198 -4.68 35.61 1.35
N ASP A 199 -5.57 34.62 1.11
CA ASP A 199 -5.63 33.73 -0.06
C ASP A 199 -4.72 32.48 -0.12
N VAL A 200 -4.34 31.84 1.01
CA VAL A 200 -3.73 30.49 0.95
C VAL A 200 -4.78 29.44 0.57
N GLN A 201 -4.69 28.89 -0.64
CA GLN A 201 -5.56 27.79 -1.06
C GLN A 201 -5.22 26.50 -0.29
N CYS A 202 -6.19 26.01 0.47
CA CYS A 202 -6.10 24.77 1.24
C CYS A 202 -7.40 23.97 1.17
N ILE A 203 -7.33 22.72 1.61
CA ILE A 203 -8.46 21.79 1.75
C ILE A 203 -8.51 21.27 3.18
N THR A 204 -9.65 20.78 3.64
CA THR A 204 -9.72 20.13 4.96
C THR A 204 -8.97 18.79 4.95
N TYR A 205 -8.61 18.30 6.13
CA TYR A 205 -8.02 16.98 6.32
C TYR A 205 -8.93 15.86 5.80
N GLU A 206 -10.25 16.03 5.93
CA GLU A 206 -11.24 15.13 5.35
C GLU A 206 -11.14 15.11 3.81
N GLN A 207 -11.15 16.28 3.18
CA GLN A 207 -11.00 16.40 1.72
C GLN A 207 -9.67 15.83 1.23
N MET A 208 -8.59 16.02 1.99
CA MET A 208 -7.29 15.41 1.71
C MET A 208 -7.36 13.88 1.71
N ASN A 209 -8.05 13.29 2.70
CA ASN A 209 -8.23 11.84 2.76
C ASN A 209 -9.11 11.31 1.61
N GLU A 210 -10.12 12.05 1.17
CA GLU A 210 -10.90 11.70 -0.03
C GLU A 210 -10.02 11.69 -1.28
N VAL A 211 -9.17 12.71 -1.46
CA VAL A 211 -8.17 12.74 -2.55
C VAL A 211 -7.19 11.58 -2.44
N TYR A 212 -6.73 11.25 -1.22
CA TYR A 212 -5.86 10.10 -0.98
C TYR A 212 -6.54 8.79 -1.40
N ASN A 213 -7.79 8.56 -0.99
CA ASN A 213 -8.55 7.36 -1.34
C ASN A 213 -8.72 7.20 -2.86
N ILE A 214 -9.04 8.29 -3.57
CA ILE A 214 -9.13 8.29 -5.04
C ILE A 214 -7.79 7.94 -5.67
N ARG A 215 -6.69 8.53 -5.18
CA ARG A 215 -5.33 8.23 -5.67
C ARG A 215 -4.92 6.77 -5.41
N MET A 216 -5.41 6.17 -4.34
CA MET A 216 -5.09 4.80 -3.93
C MET A 216 -5.91 3.73 -4.63
N LEU A 217 -6.96 4.06 -5.38
CA LEU A 217 -7.85 3.07 -6.01
C LEU A 217 -7.06 2.00 -6.77
N TRP A 218 -6.24 2.40 -7.74
CA TRP A 218 -5.58 1.45 -8.63
C TRP A 218 -4.59 0.56 -7.87
N PHE A 219 -3.84 1.15 -6.93
CA PHE A 219 -2.96 0.41 -6.05
C PHE A 219 -3.71 -0.65 -5.22
N GLU A 220 -4.85 -0.27 -4.63
CA GLU A 220 -5.68 -1.18 -3.84
C GLU A 220 -6.29 -2.27 -4.74
N LEU A 221 -6.87 -1.91 -5.90
CA LEU A 221 -7.41 -2.87 -6.86
C LEU A 221 -6.34 -3.88 -7.28
N ASP A 222 -5.17 -3.43 -7.72
CA ASP A 222 -4.08 -4.30 -8.14
C ASP A 222 -3.62 -5.24 -7.03
N THR A 223 -3.51 -4.72 -5.80
CA THR A 223 -3.16 -5.51 -4.62
C THR A 223 -4.21 -6.59 -4.35
N TRP A 224 -5.48 -6.24 -4.30
CA TRP A 224 -6.55 -7.19 -3.95
C TRP A 224 -6.87 -8.16 -5.09
N ILE A 225 -6.73 -7.76 -6.36
CA ILE A 225 -6.79 -8.66 -7.53
C ILE A 225 -5.67 -9.69 -7.47
N ARG A 226 -4.44 -9.28 -7.16
CA ARG A 226 -3.32 -10.22 -6.97
C ARG A 226 -3.59 -11.18 -5.81
N ASN A 227 -4.10 -10.70 -4.68
CA ASN A 227 -4.45 -11.56 -3.55
C ASN A 227 -5.57 -12.55 -3.91
N TYR A 228 -6.58 -12.12 -4.67
CA TYR A 228 -7.63 -13.02 -5.18
C TYR A 228 -7.03 -14.10 -6.08
N PHE A 229 -6.18 -13.70 -7.03
CA PHE A 229 -5.46 -14.62 -7.91
C PHE A 229 -4.66 -15.66 -7.12
N LEU A 230 -3.86 -15.23 -6.15
CA LEU A 230 -3.06 -16.12 -5.31
C LEU A 230 -3.94 -17.08 -4.50
N SER A 231 -5.03 -16.58 -3.91
CA SER A 231 -5.99 -17.43 -3.18
C SER A 231 -6.59 -18.49 -4.08
N ALA A 232 -7.16 -18.07 -5.22
CA ALA A 232 -7.81 -18.97 -6.16
C ALA A 232 -6.84 -20.01 -6.74
N PHE A 233 -5.59 -19.61 -7.03
CA PHE A 233 -4.56 -20.52 -7.50
C PHE A 233 -4.17 -21.56 -6.44
N LEU A 234 -4.10 -21.14 -5.18
CA LEU A 234 -3.76 -22.01 -4.05
C LEU A 234 -4.92 -22.88 -3.56
N GLY A 235 -6.17 -22.45 -3.79
CA GLY A 235 -7.37 -23.11 -3.28
C GLY A 235 -7.45 -23.08 -1.75
N ILE A 236 -7.00 -21.99 -1.12
CA ILE A 236 -6.88 -21.88 0.35
C ILE A 236 -8.17 -21.45 1.06
N GLY A 237 -9.22 -21.08 0.32
CA GLY A 237 -10.56 -20.88 0.91
C GLY A 237 -10.83 -19.48 1.47
N ILE A 238 -9.98 -18.49 1.18
CA ILE A 238 -10.15 -17.08 1.57
C ILE A 238 -10.79 -16.23 0.45
N GLU A 239 -11.14 -16.84 -0.68
CA GLU A 239 -11.62 -16.11 -1.86
C GLU A 239 -12.82 -15.24 -1.53
N PHE A 240 -13.74 -15.72 -0.68
CA PHE A 240 -14.92 -14.96 -0.27
C PHE A 240 -14.55 -13.66 0.46
N ASP A 241 -13.74 -13.71 1.52
CA ASP A 241 -13.34 -12.54 2.30
C ASP A 241 -12.54 -11.52 1.46
N ILE A 242 -11.68 -12.01 0.54
CA ILE A 242 -10.95 -11.14 -0.40
C ILE A 242 -11.89 -10.45 -1.39
N LEU A 243 -12.86 -11.19 -1.96
CA LEU A 243 -13.83 -10.61 -2.90
C LEU A 243 -14.71 -9.56 -2.20
N GLU A 244 -15.15 -9.81 -0.97
CA GLU A 244 -15.85 -8.81 -0.15
C GLU A 244 -14.98 -7.57 0.11
N ARG A 245 -13.69 -7.76 0.41
CA ARG A 245 -12.77 -6.64 0.61
C ARG A 245 -12.55 -5.81 -0.66
N LEU A 246 -12.40 -6.47 -1.80
CA LEU A 246 -12.24 -5.80 -3.10
C LEU A 246 -13.52 -5.03 -3.49
N ARG A 247 -14.71 -5.58 -3.22
CA ARG A 247 -15.98 -4.85 -3.39
C ARG A 247 -16.00 -3.56 -2.58
N ARG A 248 -15.55 -3.61 -1.31
CA ARG A 248 -15.42 -2.41 -0.47
C ARG A 248 -14.49 -1.36 -1.09
N VAL A 249 -13.34 -1.76 -1.68
CA VAL A 249 -12.45 -0.81 -2.40
C VAL A 249 -13.20 -0.10 -3.54
N MET A 250 -13.95 -0.86 -4.34
CA MET A 250 -14.73 -0.30 -5.45
C MET A 250 -15.83 0.62 -4.92
N ASP A 251 -16.57 0.20 -3.89
CA ASP A 251 -17.66 0.99 -3.30
C ASP A 251 -17.18 2.30 -2.69
N ASP A 252 -16.06 2.27 -1.96
CA ASP A 252 -15.43 3.46 -1.38
C ASP A 252 -15.06 4.47 -2.46
N PHE A 253 -14.46 3.99 -3.56
CA PHE A 253 -14.12 4.84 -4.71
C PHE A 253 -15.35 5.40 -5.41
N ILE A 254 -16.36 4.56 -5.70
CA ILE A 254 -17.61 5.01 -6.30
C ILE A 254 -18.30 6.07 -5.43
N GLY A 255 -18.30 5.88 -4.10
CA GLY A 255 -18.80 6.87 -3.15
C GLY A 255 -18.02 8.18 -3.21
N ALA A 256 -16.68 8.12 -3.25
CA ALA A 256 -15.84 9.30 -3.33
C ALA A 256 -16.05 10.08 -4.64
N ILE A 257 -16.13 9.41 -5.80
CA ILE A 257 -16.41 10.10 -7.07
C ILE A 257 -17.84 10.64 -7.15
N GLY A 258 -18.82 10.00 -6.52
CA GLY A 258 -20.21 10.49 -6.46
C GLY A 258 -20.33 11.82 -5.73
N LYS A 259 -19.56 12.01 -4.64
CA LYS A 259 -19.47 13.30 -3.93
C LYS A 259 -18.92 14.43 -4.82
N ILE A 260 -18.09 14.11 -5.82
CA ILE A 260 -17.41 15.09 -6.67
C ILE A 260 -18.18 15.36 -7.96
N TYR A 261 -18.69 14.30 -8.59
CA TYR A 261 -19.24 14.34 -9.96
C TYR A 261 -20.74 14.03 -10.04
N GLY A 262 -21.37 13.67 -8.91
CA GLY A 262 -22.80 13.37 -8.81
C GLY A 262 -23.15 11.89 -8.99
N ASP A 263 -24.36 11.54 -8.52
CA ASP A 263 -24.83 10.15 -8.41
C ASP A 263 -24.93 9.45 -9.78
N GLU A 264 -25.41 10.14 -10.82
CA GLU A 264 -25.53 9.57 -12.18
C GLU A 264 -24.17 9.06 -12.72
N TYR A 265 -23.12 9.86 -12.56
CA TYR A 265 -21.77 9.47 -12.95
C TYR A 265 -21.24 8.31 -12.11
N ALA A 266 -21.51 8.32 -10.80
CA ALA A 266 -21.10 7.27 -9.88
C ALA A 266 -21.76 5.93 -10.24
N ASP A 267 -23.05 5.93 -10.59
CA ASP A 267 -23.78 4.72 -10.97
C ASP A 267 -23.27 4.13 -12.29
N GLU A 268 -23.03 4.94 -13.32
CA GLU A 268 -22.44 4.45 -14.58
C GLU A 268 -21.01 3.92 -14.37
N SER A 269 -20.22 4.58 -13.53
CA SER A 269 -18.87 4.15 -13.17
C SER A 269 -18.89 2.85 -12.38
N ARG A 270 -19.88 2.67 -11.50
CA ARG A 270 -20.11 1.44 -10.73
C ARG A 270 -20.35 0.28 -11.67
N GLU A 271 -21.28 0.40 -12.61
CA GLU A 271 -21.56 -0.65 -13.58
C GLU A 271 -20.30 -1.07 -14.34
N ALA A 272 -19.57 -0.11 -14.89
CA ALA A 272 -18.38 -0.39 -15.69
C ALA A 272 -17.25 -1.02 -14.84
N LEU A 273 -17.05 -0.57 -13.60
CA LEU A 273 -16.02 -1.10 -12.72
C LEU A 273 -16.35 -2.51 -12.18
N TYR A 274 -17.62 -2.77 -11.85
CA TYR A 274 -18.06 -4.10 -11.43
C TYR A 274 -18.02 -5.11 -12.59
N GLU A 275 -18.38 -4.69 -13.81
CA GLU A 275 -18.23 -5.51 -15.01
C GLU A 275 -16.76 -5.88 -15.26
N TYR A 276 -15.86 -4.91 -15.18
CA TYR A 276 -14.41 -5.13 -15.28
C TYR A 276 -13.92 -6.19 -14.27
N PHE A 277 -14.33 -6.04 -13.01
CA PHE A 277 -13.96 -6.97 -11.96
C PHE A 277 -14.48 -8.38 -12.23
N GLU A 278 -15.73 -8.54 -12.65
CA GLU A 278 -16.30 -9.85 -12.98
C GLU A 278 -15.59 -10.50 -14.18
N LEU A 279 -15.20 -9.70 -15.19
CA LEU A 279 -14.38 -10.15 -16.32
C LEU A 279 -12.99 -10.60 -15.87
N LEU A 280 -12.32 -9.84 -15.01
CA LEU A 280 -11.01 -10.22 -14.46
C LEU A 280 -11.09 -11.49 -13.62
N LYS A 281 -12.12 -11.60 -12.78
CA LYS A 281 -12.37 -12.80 -11.96
C LYS A 281 -12.58 -14.02 -12.86
N ALA A 282 -13.39 -13.89 -13.92
CA ALA A 282 -13.59 -14.94 -14.90
C ALA A 282 -12.27 -15.29 -15.61
N TYR A 283 -11.49 -14.28 -16.00
CA TYR A 283 -10.20 -14.44 -16.66
C TYR A 283 -9.21 -15.22 -15.78
N ILE A 284 -9.05 -14.82 -14.53
CA ILE A 284 -8.17 -15.48 -13.55
C ILE A 284 -8.56 -16.96 -13.41
N ASN A 285 -9.85 -17.26 -13.24
CA ASN A 285 -10.31 -18.64 -13.11
C ASN A 285 -10.11 -19.46 -14.40
N ALA A 286 -10.37 -18.88 -15.57
CA ALA A 286 -10.10 -19.52 -16.86
C ALA A 286 -8.61 -19.78 -17.05
N GLN A 287 -7.77 -18.82 -16.67
CA GLN A 287 -6.31 -18.91 -16.75
C GLN A 287 -5.76 -20.03 -15.85
N ILE A 288 -6.26 -20.14 -14.61
CA ILE A 288 -5.91 -21.24 -13.68
C ILE A 288 -6.32 -22.60 -14.25
N ARG A 289 -7.49 -22.68 -14.90
CA ARG A 289 -7.99 -23.93 -15.52
C ARG A 289 -7.34 -24.26 -16.87
N GLY A 290 -6.59 -23.34 -17.47
CA GLY A 290 -6.07 -23.47 -18.83
C GLY A 290 -7.16 -23.45 -19.90
N ASP A 291 -8.28 -22.76 -19.65
CA ASP A 291 -9.44 -22.69 -20.55
C ASP A 291 -9.21 -21.66 -21.66
N VAL A 292 -8.49 -22.07 -22.71
CA VAL A 292 -8.09 -21.19 -23.81
C VAL A 292 -9.28 -20.61 -24.58
N GLU A 293 -10.38 -21.36 -24.71
CA GLU A 293 -11.59 -20.87 -25.40
C GLU A 293 -12.19 -19.70 -24.64
N GLU A 294 -12.35 -19.86 -23.31
CA GLU A 294 -12.88 -18.80 -22.46
C GLU A 294 -11.93 -17.60 -22.38
N LEU A 295 -10.61 -17.82 -22.33
CA LEU A 295 -9.63 -16.74 -22.37
C LEU A 295 -9.74 -15.91 -23.66
N ASN A 296 -9.87 -16.56 -24.82
CA ASN A 296 -10.04 -15.88 -26.11
C ASN A 296 -11.34 -15.07 -26.16
N ARG A 297 -12.38 -15.50 -25.44
CA ARG A 297 -13.64 -14.75 -25.30
C ARG A 297 -13.52 -13.56 -24.37
N LEU A 298 -12.82 -13.72 -23.23
CA LEU A 298 -12.75 -12.71 -22.16
C LEU A 298 -11.78 -11.56 -22.47
N VAL A 299 -10.65 -11.83 -23.13
CA VAL A 299 -9.64 -10.79 -23.40
C VAL A 299 -10.21 -9.60 -24.18
N PRO A 300 -10.95 -9.77 -25.30
CA PRO A 300 -11.59 -8.65 -26.00
C PRO A 300 -12.58 -7.87 -25.13
N LEU A 301 -13.34 -8.54 -24.26
CA LEU A 301 -14.31 -7.90 -23.36
C LEU A 301 -13.64 -7.03 -22.30
N LEU A 302 -12.48 -7.44 -21.79
CA LEU A 302 -11.67 -6.60 -20.88
C LEU A 302 -11.26 -5.30 -21.57
N TYR A 303 -10.81 -5.37 -22.82
CA TYR A 303 -10.43 -4.19 -23.61
C TYR A 303 -11.65 -3.32 -23.98
N GLU A 304 -12.78 -3.91 -24.34
CA GLU A 304 -14.04 -3.16 -24.57
C GLU A 304 -14.48 -2.42 -23.31
N ASN A 305 -14.38 -3.07 -22.15
CA ASN A 305 -14.66 -2.43 -20.87
C ASN A 305 -13.68 -1.28 -20.57
N ALA A 306 -12.40 -1.40 -20.94
CA ALA A 306 -11.44 -0.31 -20.83
C ALA A 306 -11.82 0.90 -21.69
N GLU A 307 -12.29 0.69 -22.93
CA GLU A 307 -12.84 1.77 -23.78
C GLU A 307 -14.03 2.45 -23.08
N ARG A 308 -14.98 1.67 -22.54
CA ARG A 308 -16.14 2.20 -21.80
C ARG A 308 -15.71 3.07 -20.63
N ARG A 309 -14.78 2.59 -19.79
CA ARG A 309 -14.27 3.35 -18.63
C ARG A 309 -13.52 4.62 -19.04
N ALA A 310 -12.74 4.56 -20.11
CA ALA A 310 -12.04 5.74 -20.64
C ALA A 310 -13.03 6.80 -21.14
N GLY A 311 -14.06 6.40 -21.87
CA GLY A 311 -15.12 7.30 -22.33
C GLY A 311 -15.89 7.96 -21.18
N LEU A 312 -16.18 7.21 -20.10
CA LEU A 312 -16.80 7.78 -18.89
C LEU A 312 -15.92 8.88 -18.28
N ILE A 313 -14.61 8.63 -18.13
CA ILE A 313 -13.67 9.61 -17.57
C ILE A 313 -13.58 10.87 -18.43
N ALA A 314 -13.44 10.73 -19.76
CA ALA A 314 -13.33 11.87 -20.66
C ALA A 314 -14.62 12.71 -20.73
N ARG A 315 -15.78 12.06 -20.56
CA ARG A 315 -17.09 12.74 -20.54
C ARG A 315 -17.26 13.65 -19.33
N ILE A 316 -16.78 13.23 -18.15
CA ILE A 316 -16.99 13.99 -16.91
C ILE A 316 -15.95 15.10 -16.70
N ASN A 317 -14.76 14.93 -17.28
CA ASN A 317 -13.67 15.88 -17.11
C ASN A 317 -12.95 16.10 -18.44
N THR A 318 -13.21 17.25 -19.06
CA THR A 318 -12.68 17.60 -20.39
C THR A 318 -11.16 17.81 -20.43
N ILE A 319 -10.49 17.82 -19.27
CA ILE A 319 -9.02 17.83 -19.16
C ILE A 319 -8.46 16.41 -19.32
N LEU A 320 -9.25 15.39 -18.99
CA LEU A 320 -8.84 13.99 -19.03
C LEU A 320 -9.09 13.41 -20.43
N ASP A 321 -8.01 13.22 -21.19
CA ASP A 321 -8.09 12.73 -22.56
C ASP A 321 -8.48 11.24 -22.63
N GLU A 322 -9.49 10.92 -23.45
CA GLU A 322 -10.02 9.57 -23.60
C GLU A 322 -8.95 8.59 -24.10
N SER A 323 -8.11 9.01 -25.05
CA SER A 323 -7.08 8.14 -25.62
C SER A 323 -5.98 7.82 -24.60
N GLU A 324 -5.61 8.80 -23.78
CA GLU A 324 -4.66 8.61 -22.69
C GLU A 324 -5.19 7.62 -21.63
N TRP A 325 -6.44 7.78 -21.21
CA TRP A 325 -7.03 6.88 -20.20
C TRP A 325 -7.25 5.47 -20.73
N ARG A 326 -7.66 5.34 -21.99
CA ARG A 326 -7.70 4.04 -22.66
C ARG A 326 -6.33 3.37 -22.63
N ASP A 327 -5.26 4.07 -23.02
CA ASP A 327 -3.92 3.49 -23.06
C ASP A 327 -3.48 3.03 -21.67
N ARG A 328 -3.79 3.81 -20.62
CA ARG A 328 -3.53 3.45 -19.22
C ARG A 328 -4.27 2.16 -18.80
N PHE A 329 -5.56 2.04 -19.10
CA PHE A 329 -6.32 0.82 -18.81
C PHE A 329 -5.86 -0.38 -19.61
N ASN A 330 -5.48 -0.17 -20.88
CA ASN A 330 -4.93 -1.23 -21.72
C ASN A 330 -3.57 -1.73 -21.21
N ILE A 331 -2.74 -0.84 -20.65
CA ILE A 331 -1.49 -1.19 -19.97
C ILE A 331 -1.77 -2.01 -18.71
N GLU A 332 -2.72 -1.59 -17.87
CA GLU A 332 -3.09 -2.30 -16.65
C GLU A 332 -3.57 -3.73 -16.97
N ILE A 333 -4.54 -3.89 -17.88
CA ILE A 333 -5.05 -5.20 -18.29
C ILE A 333 -3.91 -6.10 -18.77
N ARG A 334 -3.01 -5.56 -19.60
CA ARG A 334 -1.87 -6.30 -20.11
C ARG A 334 -0.94 -6.75 -18.98
N TYR A 335 -0.62 -5.87 -18.03
CA TYR A 335 0.21 -6.25 -16.89
C TYR A 335 -0.46 -7.31 -16.01
N THR A 336 -1.77 -7.20 -15.75
CA THR A 336 -2.52 -8.22 -15.00
C THR A 336 -2.49 -9.59 -15.70
N ILE A 337 -2.63 -9.62 -17.04
CA ILE A 337 -2.48 -10.83 -17.86
C ILE A 337 -1.06 -11.39 -17.78
N GLU A 338 -0.05 -10.55 -18.06
CA GLU A 338 1.37 -10.95 -18.08
C GLU A 338 1.84 -11.45 -16.72
N GLU A 339 1.39 -10.82 -15.63
CA GLU A 339 1.67 -11.20 -14.24
C GLU A 339 1.13 -12.60 -13.93
N ALA A 340 -0.15 -12.85 -14.27
CA ALA A 340 -0.81 -14.13 -14.04
C ALA A 340 -0.17 -15.26 -14.86
N VAL A 341 0.13 -15.00 -16.14
CA VAL A 341 0.83 -15.95 -17.03
C VAL A 341 2.23 -16.26 -16.49
N SER A 342 2.99 -15.23 -16.11
CA SER A 342 4.34 -15.39 -15.55
C SER A 342 4.31 -16.21 -14.26
N PHE A 343 3.33 -15.96 -13.40
CA PHE A 343 3.18 -16.70 -12.16
C PHE A 343 2.80 -18.18 -12.40
N ILE A 344 1.78 -18.46 -13.22
CA ILE A 344 1.32 -19.82 -13.49
C ILE A 344 2.40 -20.65 -14.20
N SER A 345 3.19 -20.03 -15.08
CA SER A 345 4.32 -20.69 -15.75
C SER A 345 5.54 -20.93 -14.84
N GLY A 346 5.48 -20.50 -13.57
CA GLY A 346 6.57 -20.63 -12.60
C GLY A 346 7.67 -19.57 -12.75
N ASN A 347 7.51 -18.58 -13.64
CA ASN A 347 8.40 -17.43 -13.75
C ASN A 347 8.05 -16.37 -12.69
N TYR A 348 8.26 -16.72 -11.42
CA TYR A 348 7.87 -15.89 -10.29
C TYR A 348 8.64 -14.57 -10.20
N ALA A 349 9.90 -14.54 -10.62
CA ALA A 349 10.70 -13.31 -10.64
C ALA A 349 10.06 -12.26 -11.58
N GLU A 350 9.60 -12.66 -12.76
CA GLU A 350 8.93 -11.75 -13.68
C GLU A 350 7.56 -11.32 -13.15
N SER A 351 6.79 -12.23 -12.53
CA SER A 351 5.53 -11.86 -11.86
C SER A 351 5.74 -10.79 -10.79
N VAL A 352 6.78 -10.93 -9.95
CA VAL A 352 7.13 -9.94 -8.92
C VAL A 352 7.54 -8.60 -9.56
N ARG A 353 8.35 -8.63 -10.62
CA ARG A 353 8.77 -7.42 -11.34
C ARG A 353 7.62 -6.68 -12.02
N ILE A 354 6.62 -7.41 -12.55
CA ILE A 354 5.41 -6.80 -13.09
C ILE A 354 4.58 -6.18 -11.97
N TYR A 355 4.43 -6.87 -10.85
CA TYR A 355 3.69 -6.36 -9.70
C TYR A 355 4.31 -5.07 -9.13
N GLU A 356 5.65 -4.98 -9.05
CA GLU A 356 6.38 -3.76 -8.64
C GLU A 356 6.10 -2.55 -9.55
N ARG A 357 5.67 -2.76 -10.79
CA ARG A 357 5.30 -1.64 -11.69
C ARG A 357 3.87 -1.17 -11.49
N LYS A 358 3.04 -1.97 -10.84
CA LYS A 358 1.62 -1.73 -10.58
C LYS A 358 1.40 -1.15 -9.18
N ALA A 359 2.13 -1.66 -8.19
CA ALA A 359 2.11 -1.26 -6.78
C ALA A 359 3.35 -0.44 -6.43
#